data_AF-A0AAI8ZKF5-F1
#
_entry.id   AF-A0AAI8ZKF5-F1
#
_cell.length_a   1.000
_cell.length_b   1.000
_cell.length_c   1.000
_cell.angle_alpha   90.00
_cell.angle_beta   90.00
_cell.angle_gamma   90.00
#
_symmetry.space_group_name_H-M   'P 1'
#
loop_
_entity.id
_entity.type
_entity.pdbx_description
1 polymer ?
#
loop_
_entity_poly.entity_id
_entity_poly.type
_entity_poly.pdbx_seq_one_letter_code
_entity_poly.pdbx_strand_id
1 'polypeptide(L)'
;MRSPGNDLEAVLFDRDGTLVVDVPYNGDPALVALMPGAREAVDAVRAAGLRVGMVTNQSGIARGLITRAQADAVNARVQELLGAFDLVLLCPHGSDDGCDCRKPRPGMVLEACRTWGVDPSRVAVVGDIAADMGAARAAGARGVLVPTPVTREEEVAEAELVAPTILDAVHLLIHDPAPRRVLVVRLDSVGDVLISGPAVRAVAASSAVEVHLLCGPRGASAGRLLPGVHAVHVWEAPWISSPAPAADAASVDALHAILAEVDADEAVILTSFHQSPLPLALLLRLAGVGRITGASVDYAGSLLDVRLKPGEDLDEDQPEPERARAIAAAAGHALPADDDGRLAVLPAELSSDVAALLPDGPFALVHPGAAVGARSYPADQHRDAVALLAERGIPVVVTGGPDERDLTAHVAGSAGLDLGGRTDLAGLGALMRRAAVLVSGNTGPAHLAAAVGLPVVSLFSPVVPPIRWAPYRVPVILLGDQDAACKLSRARDCPIPGHPCLAGVSPAEVADAVERLMATSRTEVPA
;
A
#
# COMPACT_ATOMS: atom_id res chain seq x y z
N MET A 1 -14.91 14.65 25.00
CA MET A 1 -15.04 13.56 24.01
C MET A 1 -13.63 13.36 23.46
N ARG A 2 -12.96 12.24 23.78
CA ARG A 2 -11.58 12.00 23.33
C ARG A 2 -11.57 11.90 21.81
N SER A 3 -10.64 12.57 21.13
CA SER A 3 -10.44 12.40 19.68
C SER A 3 -10.13 10.93 19.38
N PRO A 4 -10.75 10.29 18.38
CA PRO A 4 -10.64 8.83 18.16
C PRO A 4 -9.31 8.35 17.54
N GLY A 5 -8.23 9.15 17.55
CA GLY A 5 -7.02 8.88 16.76
C GLY A 5 -5.71 8.75 17.53
N ASN A 6 -5.72 8.78 18.86
CA ASN A 6 -4.49 8.60 19.64
C ASN A 6 -4.70 7.56 20.74
N ASP A 7 -4.03 6.41 20.62
CA ASP A 7 -4.07 5.33 21.60
C ASP A 7 -3.27 5.66 22.88
N LEU A 8 -2.49 6.74 22.90
CA LEU A 8 -1.75 7.18 24.08
C LEU A 8 -2.69 7.66 25.19
N GLU A 9 -2.29 7.39 26.43
CA GLU A 9 -2.97 7.85 27.63
C GLU A 9 -2.08 8.69 28.56
N ALA A 10 -0.77 8.65 28.38
CA ALA A 10 0.17 9.41 29.19
C ALA A 10 1.50 9.69 28.50
N VAL A 11 2.15 10.78 28.91
CA VAL A 11 3.50 11.16 28.50
C VAL A 11 4.37 11.39 29.74
N LEU A 12 5.55 10.77 29.75
CA LEU A 12 6.59 10.96 30.75
C LEU A 12 7.72 11.79 30.15
N PHE A 13 8.09 12.87 30.82
CA PHE A 13 9.22 13.70 30.41
C PHE A 13 10.43 13.42 31.30
N ASP A 14 11.62 13.31 30.72
CA ASP A 14 12.84 13.55 31.47
C ASP A 14 12.89 15.01 31.96
N ARG A 15 13.57 15.23 33.10
CA ARG A 15 13.73 16.56 33.68
C ARG A 15 14.91 17.32 33.07
N ASP A 16 16.12 16.77 33.17
CA ASP A 16 17.38 17.50 33.02
C ASP A 16 17.91 17.34 31.58
N GLY A 17 17.95 18.42 30.81
CA GLY A 17 18.25 18.38 29.37
C GLY A 17 17.00 18.37 28.49
N THR A 18 15.86 17.97 29.06
CA THR A 18 14.56 17.91 28.36
C THR A 18 13.58 19.02 28.80
N LEU A 19 13.18 19.08 30.08
CA LEU A 19 12.27 20.14 30.58
C LEU A 19 13.02 21.37 31.07
N VAL A 20 14.19 21.17 31.68
CA VAL A 20 15.06 22.23 32.21
C VAL A 20 16.48 22.05 31.71
N VAL A 21 17.25 23.14 31.70
CA VAL A 21 18.67 23.09 31.37
C VAL A 21 19.38 22.15 32.35
N ASP A 22 20.17 21.20 31.83
CA ASP A 22 20.96 20.29 32.67
C ASP A 22 22.05 21.06 33.41
N VAL A 23 21.95 21.05 34.73
CA VAL A 23 22.96 21.60 35.66
C VAL A 23 23.46 20.42 36.49
N PRO A 24 24.75 20.03 36.37
CA PRO A 24 25.26 18.83 37.02
C PRO A 24 25.00 18.82 38.53
N TYR A 25 24.30 17.79 39.00
CA TYR A 25 23.94 17.60 40.42
C TYR A 25 23.21 18.80 41.04
N ASN A 26 22.28 19.41 40.30
CA ASN A 26 21.55 20.56 40.79
C ASN A 26 20.70 20.25 42.04
N GLY A 27 21.04 20.92 43.15
CA GLY A 27 20.27 20.93 44.40
C GLY A 27 19.74 22.30 44.78
N ASP A 28 19.86 23.29 43.89
CA ASP A 28 19.44 24.67 44.11
C ASP A 28 18.28 25.05 43.17
N PRO A 29 17.06 25.26 43.71
CA PRO A 29 15.90 25.71 42.95
C PRO A 29 16.15 27.01 42.15
N ALA A 30 17.06 27.88 42.60
CA ALA A 30 17.35 29.14 41.91
C ALA A 30 18.02 28.94 40.54
N LEU A 31 18.63 27.77 40.30
CA LEU A 31 19.29 27.43 39.05
C LEU A 31 18.35 26.80 38.02
N VAL A 32 17.07 26.60 38.35
CA VAL A 32 16.09 26.02 37.43
C VAL A 32 15.74 27.01 36.33
N ALA A 33 16.14 26.68 35.09
CA ALA A 33 15.77 27.38 33.86
C ALA A 33 15.12 26.39 32.89
N LEU A 34 13.97 26.76 32.31
CA LEU A 34 13.24 25.91 31.36
C LEU A 34 13.99 25.78 30.04
N MET A 35 13.91 24.61 29.42
CA MET A 35 14.26 24.44 28.01
C MET A 35 13.26 25.20 27.11
N PRO A 36 13.69 25.70 25.93
CA PRO A 36 12.79 26.32 24.97
C PRO A 36 11.63 25.39 24.60
N GLY A 37 10.38 25.88 24.67
CA GLY A 37 9.18 25.12 24.32
C GLY A 37 8.67 24.17 25.40
N ALA A 38 9.35 24.05 26.56
CA ALA A 38 8.97 23.08 27.60
C ALA A 38 7.57 23.35 28.19
N ARG A 39 7.20 24.62 28.36
CA ARG A 39 5.87 25.00 28.85
C ARG A 39 4.80 24.65 27.82
N GLU A 40 5.02 25.05 26.59
CA GLU A 40 4.12 24.82 25.47
C GLU A 40 3.89 23.32 25.25
N ALA A 41 4.95 22.51 25.34
CA ALA A 41 4.89 21.06 25.21
C ALA A 41 4.05 20.42 26.33
N VAL A 42 4.32 20.77 27.60
CA VAL A 42 3.55 20.25 28.74
C VAL A 42 2.08 20.68 28.67
N ASP A 43 1.81 21.93 28.31
CA ASP A 43 0.44 22.44 28.19
C ASP A 43 -0.30 21.79 27.01
N ALA A 44 0.38 21.45 25.91
CA ALA A 44 -0.20 20.69 24.79
C ALA A 44 -0.61 19.27 25.21
N VAL A 45 0.22 18.54 25.98
CA VAL A 45 -0.14 17.21 26.51
C VAL A 45 -1.38 17.27 27.40
N ARG A 46 -1.48 18.29 28.27
CA ARG A 46 -2.67 18.51 29.09
C ARG A 46 -3.89 18.84 28.25
N ALA A 47 -3.74 19.71 27.25
CA ALA A 47 -4.83 20.08 26.35
C ALA A 47 -5.37 18.88 25.54
N ALA A 48 -4.51 17.90 25.24
CA ALA A 48 -4.89 16.63 24.64
C ALA A 48 -5.58 15.65 25.61
N GLY A 49 -5.69 15.99 26.89
CA GLY A 49 -6.33 15.14 27.91
C GLY A 49 -5.51 13.92 28.32
N LEU A 50 -4.20 13.95 28.07
CA LEU A 50 -3.25 12.92 28.47
C LEU A 50 -2.71 13.20 29.88
N ARG A 51 -2.32 12.14 30.60
CA ARG A 51 -1.63 12.28 31.89
C ARG A 51 -0.18 12.72 31.67
N VAL A 52 0.33 13.61 32.50
CA VAL A 52 1.68 14.15 32.39
C VAL A 52 2.50 13.76 33.60
N GLY A 53 3.62 13.06 33.38
CA GLY A 53 4.57 12.74 34.44
C GLY A 53 5.99 13.22 34.15
N MET A 54 6.78 13.33 35.21
CA MET A 54 8.21 13.68 35.15
C MET A 54 9.03 12.56 35.78
N VAL A 55 10.09 12.11 35.10
CA VAL A 55 10.99 11.05 35.55
C VAL A 55 12.45 11.52 35.51
N THR A 56 13.23 11.30 36.57
CA THR A 56 14.61 11.83 36.62
C THR A 56 15.61 10.95 37.39
N ASN A 57 16.86 10.91 36.90
CA ASN A 57 17.99 10.21 37.53
C ASN A 57 18.81 11.16 38.41
N GLN A 58 18.62 11.15 39.74
CA GLN A 58 19.30 12.06 40.68
C GLN A 58 20.43 11.40 41.48
N SER A 59 21.45 10.92 40.77
CA SER A 59 22.61 10.23 41.37
C SER A 59 23.50 11.08 42.28
N GLY A 60 23.31 12.40 42.30
CA GLY A 60 23.98 13.28 43.27
C GLY A 60 23.61 12.94 44.72
N ILE A 61 22.45 12.31 44.94
CA ILE A 61 22.01 11.84 46.27
C ILE A 61 22.88 10.68 46.75
N ALA A 62 23.02 9.61 45.97
CA ALA A 62 23.90 8.49 46.31
C ALA A 62 25.37 8.91 46.48
N ARG A 63 25.80 9.96 45.76
CA ARG A 63 27.16 10.53 45.88
C ARG A 63 27.34 11.49 47.05
N GLY A 64 26.28 11.81 47.80
CA GLY A 64 26.33 12.78 48.90
C GLY A 64 26.58 14.23 48.47
N LEU A 65 26.40 14.55 47.18
CA LEU A 65 26.59 15.89 46.62
C LEU A 65 25.37 16.78 46.85
N ILE A 66 24.18 16.18 46.87
CA ILE A 66 22.92 16.82 47.19
C ILE A 66 22.08 15.92 48.09
N THR A 67 21.19 16.52 48.88
CA THR A 67 20.21 15.80 49.69
C THR A 67 18.94 15.51 48.88
N ARG A 68 18.16 14.53 49.33
CA ARG A 68 16.84 14.26 48.76
C ARG A 68 15.93 15.49 48.83
N ALA A 69 15.96 16.21 49.94
CA ALA A 69 15.18 17.44 50.13
C ALA A 69 15.55 18.53 49.11
N GLN A 70 16.83 18.66 48.77
CA GLN A 70 17.28 19.59 47.72
C GLN A 70 16.77 19.18 46.34
N ALA A 71 16.85 17.89 45.99
CA ALA A 71 16.32 17.40 44.71
C ALA A 71 14.79 17.56 44.61
N ASP A 72 14.07 17.31 45.71
CA ASP A 72 12.63 17.53 45.78
C ASP A 72 12.28 19.02 45.67
N ALA A 73 13.08 19.92 46.24
CA ALA A 73 12.91 21.37 46.09
C ALA A 73 13.12 21.84 44.65
N VAL A 74 14.10 21.27 43.93
CA VAL A 74 14.30 21.51 42.49
C VAL A 74 13.07 21.03 41.71
N ASN A 75 12.57 19.82 41.96
CA ASN A 75 11.35 19.32 41.32
C ASN A 75 10.13 20.21 41.61
N ALA A 76 9.97 20.68 42.85
CA ALA A 76 8.90 21.60 43.22
C ALA A 76 8.98 22.89 42.39
N ARG A 77 10.18 23.43 42.19
CA ARG A 77 10.39 24.61 41.35
C ARG A 77 10.04 24.37 39.88
N VAL A 78 10.34 23.19 39.33
CA VAL A 78 9.88 22.82 37.98
C VAL A 78 8.36 22.83 37.90
N GLN A 79 7.67 22.27 38.90
CA GLN A 79 6.20 22.27 38.96
C GLN A 79 5.60 23.67 39.15
N GLU A 80 6.25 24.57 39.88
CA GLU A 80 5.84 25.98 39.93
C GLU A 80 5.92 26.64 38.55
N LEU A 81 6.97 26.31 37.78
CA LEU A 81 7.24 26.91 36.47
C LEU A 81 6.49 26.26 35.31
N LEU A 82 5.96 25.05 35.46
CA LEU A 82 5.27 24.31 34.40
C LEU A 82 3.85 23.87 34.79
N GLY A 83 3.42 24.10 36.03
CA GLY A 83 2.20 23.53 36.60
C GLY A 83 2.43 22.11 37.18
N ALA A 84 1.50 21.65 38.00
CA ALA A 84 1.58 20.34 38.65
C ALA A 84 1.60 19.20 37.63
N PHE A 85 2.43 18.19 37.90
CA PHE A 85 2.42 16.93 37.16
C PHE A 85 1.52 15.93 37.88
N ASP A 86 0.90 15.03 37.12
CA ASP A 86 0.10 13.94 37.70
C ASP A 86 0.97 12.95 38.48
N LEU A 87 2.25 12.86 38.12
CA LEU A 87 3.23 12.01 38.80
C LEU A 87 4.66 12.55 38.63
N VAL A 88 5.44 12.52 39.71
CA VAL A 88 6.88 12.80 39.66
C VAL A 88 7.63 11.63 40.27
N LEU A 89 8.50 10.98 39.50
CA LEU A 89 9.35 9.89 39.94
C LEU A 89 10.82 10.27 39.84
N LEU A 90 11.58 9.90 40.86
CA LEU A 90 12.98 10.22 40.99
C LEU A 90 13.74 8.98 41.44
N CYS A 91 14.84 8.66 40.75
CA CYS A 91 15.75 7.61 41.16
C CYS A 91 16.98 8.24 41.85
N PRO A 92 17.21 8.01 43.16
CA PRO A 92 18.30 8.65 43.91
C PRO A 92 19.66 7.94 43.79
N HIS A 93 19.68 6.81 43.07
CA HIS A 93 20.77 5.84 43.08
C HIS A 93 21.90 6.15 42.09
N GLY A 94 23.11 5.70 42.42
CA GLY A 94 24.28 5.64 41.54
C GLY A 94 24.14 4.58 40.45
N SER A 95 25.12 4.53 39.53
CA SER A 95 25.17 3.52 38.47
C SER A 95 25.30 2.09 39.01
N ASP A 96 26.00 1.95 40.14
CA ASP A 96 26.47 0.65 40.65
C ASP A 96 25.53 0.05 41.72
N ASP A 97 24.47 0.78 42.10
CA ASP A 97 23.56 0.40 43.18
C ASP A 97 22.57 -0.73 42.79
N GLY A 98 22.60 -1.22 41.54
CA GLY A 98 21.78 -2.36 41.10
C GLY A 98 20.26 -2.16 41.14
N CYS A 99 19.76 -0.93 41.22
CA CYS A 99 18.33 -0.64 41.40
C CYS A 99 17.50 -0.64 40.09
N ASP A 100 16.26 -1.12 40.11
CA ASP A 100 15.43 -1.17 38.91
C ASP A 100 14.94 0.20 38.40
N CYS A 101 15.00 1.25 39.23
CA CYS A 101 14.47 2.58 38.88
C CYS A 101 15.33 3.38 37.89
N ARG A 102 16.65 3.17 37.87
CA ARG A 102 17.58 4.08 37.18
C ARG A 102 17.52 3.84 35.68
N LYS A 103 17.14 4.86 34.90
CA LYS A 103 17.20 4.82 33.42
C LYS A 103 18.65 4.49 32.99
N PRO A 104 18.88 3.53 32.07
CA PRO A 104 17.94 2.96 31.10
C PRO A 104 17.06 1.79 31.57
N ARG A 105 17.09 1.40 32.85
CA ARG A 105 16.13 0.40 33.35
C ARG A 105 14.70 0.98 33.38
N PRO A 106 13.66 0.16 33.15
CA PRO A 106 12.30 0.64 32.93
C PRO A 106 11.55 0.97 34.22
N GLY A 107 12.15 0.83 35.42
CA GLY A 107 11.42 0.81 36.68
C GLY A 107 10.58 2.06 36.95
N MET A 108 11.05 3.26 36.63
CA MET A 108 10.23 4.48 36.76
C MET A 108 9.07 4.51 35.75
N VAL A 109 9.27 4.07 34.52
CA VAL A 109 8.21 4.01 33.50
C VAL A 109 7.13 3.00 33.92
N LEU A 110 7.52 1.82 34.38
CA LEU A 110 6.61 0.77 34.85
C LEU A 110 5.89 1.16 36.15
N GLU A 111 6.53 1.90 37.05
CA GLU A 111 5.87 2.47 38.23
C GLU A 111 4.78 3.48 37.84
N ALA A 112 5.06 4.35 36.85
CA ALA A 112 4.06 5.28 36.33
C ALA A 112 2.87 4.55 35.70
N CYS A 113 3.14 3.55 34.86
CA CYS A 113 2.11 2.69 34.26
C CYS A 113 1.22 2.03 35.33
N ARG A 114 1.82 1.46 36.38
CA ARG A 114 1.09 0.85 37.51
C ARG A 114 0.25 1.87 38.28
N THR A 115 0.81 3.05 38.52
CA THR A 115 0.11 4.13 39.26
C THR A 115 -1.12 4.61 38.51
N TRP A 116 -1.03 4.74 37.18
CA TRP A 116 -2.14 5.21 36.35
C TRP A 116 -3.08 4.10 35.86
N GLY A 117 -2.69 2.82 36.03
CA GLY A 117 -3.43 1.69 35.49
C GLY A 117 -3.43 1.65 33.95
N VAL A 118 -2.32 2.07 33.34
CA VAL A 118 -2.16 2.21 31.87
C VAL A 118 -1.16 1.18 31.38
N ASP A 119 -1.46 0.56 30.22
CA ASP A 119 -0.53 -0.34 29.55
C ASP A 119 0.70 0.42 29.02
N PRO A 120 1.93 -0.09 29.16
CA PRO A 120 3.13 0.61 28.68
C PRO A 120 3.09 1.00 27.20
N SER A 121 2.45 0.23 26.33
CA SER A 121 2.30 0.55 24.89
C SER A 121 1.52 1.84 24.63
N ARG A 122 0.78 2.32 25.64
CA ARG A 122 -0.04 3.55 25.62
C ARG A 122 0.62 4.69 26.39
N VAL A 123 1.90 4.56 26.72
CA VAL A 123 2.72 5.59 27.36
C VAL A 123 3.85 5.98 26.41
N ALA A 124 4.16 7.28 26.38
CA ALA A 124 5.34 7.80 25.69
C ALA A 124 6.35 8.36 26.69
N VAL A 125 7.65 8.27 26.36
CA VAL A 125 8.76 8.88 27.10
C VAL A 125 9.49 9.86 26.18
N VAL A 126 9.62 11.10 26.61
CA VAL A 126 10.38 12.16 25.92
C VAL A 126 11.64 12.45 26.72
N GLY A 127 12.80 12.38 26.08
CA GLY A 127 14.11 12.58 26.72
C GLY A 127 15.19 12.98 25.73
N ASP A 128 16.36 13.43 26.22
CA ASP A 128 17.45 13.97 25.39
C ASP A 128 18.65 13.02 25.24
N ILE A 129 18.67 11.90 25.97
CA ILE A 129 19.77 10.94 25.94
C ILE A 129 19.30 9.50 25.75
N ALA A 130 20.20 8.62 25.31
CA ALA A 130 19.93 7.20 25.10
C ALA A 130 19.42 6.46 26.35
N ALA A 131 19.73 6.96 27.56
CA ALA A 131 19.20 6.37 28.78
C ALA A 131 17.66 6.44 28.83
N ASP A 132 17.05 7.52 28.33
CA ASP A 132 15.59 7.67 28.30
C ASP A 132 14.96 6.73 27.30
N MET A 133 15.55 6.66 26.11
CA MET A 133 15.10 5.78 25.03
C MET A 133 15.23 4.30 25.42
N GLY A 134 16.31 3.95 26.13
CA GLY A 134 16.50 2.62 26.69
C GLY A 134 15.42 2.25 27.71
N ALA A 135 15.03 3.19 28.59
CA ALA A 135 13.96 2.97 29.56
C ALA A 135 12.58 2.82 28.89
N ALA A 136 12.29 3.63 27.86
CA ALA A 136 11.07 3.52 27.07
C ALA A 136 10.96 2.15 26.39
N ARG A 137 12.00 1.78 25.63
CA ARG A 137 12.09 0.50 24.91
C ARG A 137 11.97 -0.69 25.85
N ALA A 138 12.70 -0.68 26.96
CA ALA A 138 12.66 -1.77 27.95
C ALA A 138 11.30 -1.91 28.65
N ALA A 139 10.51 -0.84 28.72
CA ALA A 139 9.15 -0.87 29.26
C ALA A 139 8.10 -1.29 28.22
N GLY A 140 8.42 -1.28 26.92
CA GLY A 140 7.43 -1.40 25.84
C GLY A 140 6.66 -0.11 25.56
N ALA A 141 7.19 1.04 26.00
CA ALA A 141 6.66 2.37 25.76
C ALA A 141 7.28 3.01 24.51
N ARG A 142 6.59 4.00 23.94
CA ARG A 142 7.12 4.78 22.80
C ARG A 142 8.18 5.77 23.28
N GLY A 143 9.36 5.79 22.68
CA GLY A 143 10.43 6.75 23.00
C GLY A 143 10.58 7.82 21.93
N VAL A 144 10.64 9.09 22.31
CA VAL A 144 10.98 10.21 21.40
C VAL A 144 12.20 10.94 21.93
N LEU A 145 13.29 10.91 21.17
CA LEU A 145 14.53 11.60 21.49
C LEU A 145 14.45 13.07 21.04
N VAL A 146 14.83 14.00 21.92
CA VAL A 146 14.97 15.43 21.62
C VAL A 146 16.45 15.81 21.76
N PRO A 147 17.23 15.83 20.67
CA PRO A 147 18.67 16.03 20.77
C PRO A 147 19.04 17.42 21.30
N THR A 148 20.03 17.47 22.17
CA THR A 148 20.71 18.68 22.63
C THR A 148 22.15 18.71 22.09
N PRO A 149 22.90 19.82 22.24
CA PRO A 149 24.31 19.86 21.81
C PRO A 149 25.23 18.83 22.47
N VAL A 150 24.78 18.17 23.56
CA VAL A 150 25.54 17.12 24.25
C VAL A 150 25.07 15.70 23.89
N THR A 151 23.94 15.56 23.19
CA THR A 151 23.47 14.27 22.67
C THR A 151 24.43 13.77 21.59
N ARG A 152 24.84 12.51 21.68
CA ARG A 152 25.81 11.92 20.74
C ARG A 152 25.12 11.56 19.42
N GLU A 153 25.80 11.73 18.30
CA GLU A 153 25.27 11.40 16.96
C GLU A 153 24.82 9.94 16.84
N GLU A 154 25.55 9.01 17.47
CA GLU A 154 25.20 7.58 17.53
C GLU A 154 23.85 7.36 18.22
N GLU A 155 23.55 8.10 19.29
CA GLU A 155 22.27 7.98 20.02
C GLU A 155 21.10 8.49 19.20
N VAL A 156 21.33 9.53 18.37
CA VAL A 156 20.32 10.03 17.43
C VAL A 156 20.03 9.00 16.33
N ALA A 157 21.08 8.34 15.81
CA ALA A 157 20.92 7.33 14.76
C ALA A 157 20.21 6.05 15.23
N GLU A 158 20.30 5.71 16.52
CA GLU A 158 19.68 4.51 17.11
C GLU A 158 18.26 4.73 17.66
N ALA A 159 17.83 5.99 17.77
CA ALA A 159 16.51 6.34 18.30
C ALA A 159 15.38 5.99 17.31
N GLU A 160 14.29 5.46 17.85
CA GLU A 160 13.11 5.08 17.06
C GLU A 160 12.38 6.30 16.49
N LEU A 161 12.24 7.34 17.30
CA LEU A 161 11.68 8.63 16.91
C LEU A 161 12.60 9.75 17.41
N VAL A 162 12.82 10.74 16.55
CA VAL A 162 13.62 11.92 16.86
C VAL A 162 12.82 13.16 16.50
N ALA A 163 12.80 14.13 17.40
CA ALA A 163 12.19 15.43 17.17
C ALA A 163 13.20 16.56 17.42
N PRO A 164 13.20 17.62 16.60
CA PRO A 164 14.15 18.71 16.75
C PRO A 164 13.88 19.59 17.98
N THR A 165 12.65 19.58 18.51
CA THR A 165 12.28 20.29 19.74
C THR A 165 11.33 19.45 20.59
N ILE A 166 11.21 19.79 21.88
CA ILE A 166 10.25 19.14 22.79
C ILE A 166 8.79 19.36 22.37
N LEU A 167 8.47 20.51 21.75
CA LEU A 167 7.13 20.77 21.24
C LEU A 167 6.83 19.89 20.01
N ASP A 168 7.80 19.74 19.10
CA ASP A 168 7.66 18.83 17.96
C ASP A 168 7.52 17.37 18.41
N ALA A 169 8.27 16.96 19.44
CA ALA A 169 8.11 15.63 20.04
C ALA A 169 6.68 15.40 20.54
N VAL A 170 6.12 16.40 21.23
CA VAL A 170 4.75 16.34 21.72
C VAL A 170 3.74 16.35 20.58
N HIS A 171 3.96 17.13 19.52
CA HIS A 171 3.08 17.11 18.34
C HIS A 171 3.10 15.76 17.64
N LEU A 172 4.26 15.11 17.47
CA LEU A 172 4.36 13.75 16.95
C LEU A 172 3.58 12.73 17.79
N LEU A 173 3.49 12.95 19.11
CA LEU A 173 2.80 12.07 20.03
C LEU A 173 1.29 12.34 20.11
N ILE A 174 0.87 13.60 20.12
CA ILE A 174 -0.53 14.00 20.30
C ILE A 174 -1.30 13.96 18.99
N HIS A 175 -0.64 14.41 17.92
CA HIS A 175 -1.14 14.40 16.58
C HIS A 175 -0.44 13.25 15.85
N ASP A 176 -0.96 12.04 16.00
CA ASP A 176 -1.02 11.19 14.81
C ASP A 176 -2.17 11.81 13.99
N PRO A 177 -1.90 12.70 13.01
CA PRO A 177 -3.01 13.20 12.19
C PRO A 177 -3.68 11.97 11.62
N ALA A 178 -5.01 11.85 11.79
CA ALA A 178 -5.76 10.80 11.13
C ALA A 178 -5.26 10.72 9.67
N PRO A 179 -4.91 9.51 9.20
CA PRO A 179 -4.23 9.38 7.92
C PRO A 179 -5.06 10.09 6.85
N ARG A 180 -4.36 10.87 6.02
CA ARG A 180 -5.00 11.58 4.92
C ARG A 180 -5.62 10.55 3.99
N ARG A 181 -6.90 10.69 3.72
CA ARG A 181 -7.61 9.78 2.82
C ARG A 181 -7.39 10.23 1.38
N VAL A 182 -6.81 9.35 0.58
CA VAL A 182 -6.56 9.59 -0.85
C VAL A 182 -7.41 8.63 -1.66
N LEU A 183 -8.25 9.19 -2.53
CA LEU A 183 -9.09 8.45 -3.45
C LEU A 183 -8.31 8.13 -4.73
N VAL A 184 -7.83 6.90 -4.88
CA VAL A 184 -7.26 6.44 -6.15
C VAL A 184 -8.38 5.88 -7.02
N VAL A 185 -8.45 6.28 -8.29
CA VAL A 185 -9.59 5.93 -9.15
C VAL A 185 -9.14 5.18 -10.41
N ARG A 186 -9.70 3.98 -10.60
CA ARG A 186 -9.57 3.15 -11.81
C ARG A 186 -10.86 2.38 -12.05
N LEU A 187 -11.77 2.96 -12.84
CA LEU A 187 -13.17 2.52 -12.99
C LEU A 187 -13.39 1.26 -13.85
N ASP A 188 -12.31 0.72 -14.39
CA ASP A 188 -12.33 -0.29 -15.44
C ASP A 188 -12.38 -1.75 -14.90
N SER A 189 -11.87 -2.69 -15.71
CA SER A 189 -11.92 -4.12 -15.45
C SER A 189 -10.77 -4.62 -14.57
N VAL A 190 -10.79 -5.91 -14.22
CA VAL A 190 -9.71 -6.61 -13.48
C VAL A 190 -8.32 -6.23 -13.98
N GLY A 191 -8.06 -6.34 -15.30
CA GLY A 191 -6.73 -6.08 -15.86
C GLY A 191 -6.26 -4.65 -15.63
N ASP A 192 -7.17 -3.70 -15.83
CA ASP A 192 -6.94 -2.27 -15.65
C ASP A 192 -6.61 -1.88 -14.20
N VAL A 193 -7.26 -2.53 -13.25
CA VAL A 193 -6.98 -2.32 -11.82
C VAL A 193 -5.64 -2.94 -11.44
N LEU A 194 -5.35 -4.16 -11.90
CA LEU A 194 -4.08 -4.84 -11.63
C LEU A 194 -2.86 -4.05 -12.13
N ILE A 195 -2.92 -3.52 -13.36
CA ILE A 195 -1.82 -2.71 -13.93
C ILE A 195 -1.60 -1.39 -13.19
N SER A 196 -2.60 -0.90 -12.45
CA SER A 196 -2.50 0.29 -11.61
C SER A 196 -1.83 0.03 -10.25
N GLY A 197 -1.52 -1.23 -9.92
CA GLY A 197 -0.95 -1.64 -8.64
C GLY A 197 0.29 -0.86 -8.19
N PRO A 198 1.31 -0.64 -9.04
CA PRO A 198 2.47 0.16 -8.67
C PRO A 198 2.13 1.61 -8.30
N ALA A 199 1.15 2.22 -8.98
CA ALA A 199 0.68 3.56 -8.63
C ALA A 199 -0.06 3.58 -7.29
N VAL A 200 -0.88 2.56 -7.00
CA VAL A 200 -1.55 2.39 -5.71
C VAL A 200 -0.52 2.25 -4.57
N ARG A 201 0.51 1.42 -4.75
CA ARG A 201 1.59 1.29 -3.76
C ARG A 201 2.37 2.58 -3.57
N ALA A 202 2.58 3.37 -4.62
CA ALA A 202 3.23 4.67 -4.52
C ALA A 202 2.43 5.64 -3.62
N VAL A 203 1.10 5.66 -3.76
CA VAL A 203 0.23 6.47 -2.90
C VAL A 203 0.21 5.94 -1.46
N ALA A 204 0.23 4.62 -1.28
CA ALA A 204 0.25 3.97 0.03
C ALA A 204 1.63 3.96 0.71
N ALA A 205 2.68 4.51 0.08
CA ALA A 205 4.05 4.45 0.60
C ALA A 205 4.25 5.22 1.91
N SER A 206 3.44 6.26 2.14
CA SER A 206 3.43 7.03 3.39
C SER A 206 2.47 6.39 4.38
N SER A 207 2.93 6.10 5.60
CA SER A 207 2.08 5.63 6.70
C SER A 207 1.01 6.66 7.12
N ALA A 208 1.15 7.92 6.69
CA ALA A 208 0.18 8.97 6.93
C ALA A 208 -0.94 9.03 5.86
N VAL A 209 -1.05 8.04 4.97
CA VAL A 209 -2.04 8.00 3.88
C VAL A 209 -2.87 6.71 3.95
N GLU A 210 -4.19 6.86 3.88
CA GLU A 210 -5.14 5.76 3.65
C GLU A 210 -5.61 5.77 2.19
N VAL A 211 -5.33 4.70 1.45
CA VAL A 211 -5.76 4.60 0.04
C VAL A 211 -7.14 3.99 -0.06
N HIS A 212 -8.10 4.79 -0.50
CA HIS A 212 -9.42 4.32 -0.91
C HIS A 212 -9.45 4.15 -2.42
N LEU A 213 -9.68 2.93 -2.91
CA LEU A 213 -9.75 2.63 -4.34
C LEU A 213 -11.19 2.70 -4.82
N LEU A 214 -11.50 3.61 -5.76
CA LEU A 214 -12.76 3.62 -6.49
C LEU A 214 -12.60 2.90 -7.83
N CYS A 215 -13.40 1.85 -8.04
CA CYS A 215 -13.38 1.07 -9.27
C CYS A 215 -14.79 0.66 -9.74
N GLY A 216 -14.89 0.15 -10.97
CA GLY A 216 -16.13 -0.45 -11.46
C GLY A 216 -16.38 -1.85 -10.88
N PRO A 217 -17.60 -2.40 -11.02
CA PRO A 217 -17.93 -3.74 -10.52
C PRO A 217 -17.00 -4.84 -11.04
N ARG A 218 -16.54 -4.71 -12.30
CA ARG A 218 -15.63 -5.66 -12.96
C ARG A 218 -14.18 -5.55 -12.50
N GLY A 219 -13.80 -4.48 -11.78
CA GLY A 219 -12.46 -4.28 -11.22
C GLY A 219 -12.37 -4.59 -9.72
N ALA A 220 -13.51 -4.71 -9.03
CA ALA A 220 -13.57 -4.79 -7.57
C ALA A 220 -12.78 -5.96 -6.96
N SER A 221 -12.83 -7.13 -7.58
CA SER A 221 -12.06 -8.30 -7.12
C SER A 221 -10.56 -8.07 -7.22
N ALA A 222 -10.07 -7.39 -8.26
CA ALA A 222 -8.66 -7.01 -8.39
C ALA A 222 -8.27 -5.97 -7.35
N GLY A 223 -9.14 -4.97 -7.10
CA GLY A 223 -8.89 -3.93 -6.11
C GLY A 223 -8.62 -4.49 -4.72
N ARG A 224 -9.38 -5.52 -4.30
CA ARG A 224 -9.20 -6.20 -3.01
C ARG A 224 -7.89 -6.99 -2.90
N LEU A 225 -7.24 -7.26 -4.03
CA LEU A 225 -5.96 -7.98 -4.08
C LEU A 225 -4.75 -7.05 -4.17
N LEU A 226 -4.94 -5.74 -4.35
CA LEU A 226 -3.81 -4.82 -4.47
C LEU A 226 -3.19 -4.49 -3.10
N PRO A 227 -1.87 -4.66 -2.92
CA PRO A 227 -1.18 -4.19 -1.73
C PRO A 227 -1.31 -2.67 -1.58
N GLY A 228 -1.54 -2.20 -0.35
CA GLY A 228 -1.66 -0.77 -0.02
C GLY A 228 -3.09 -0.21 -0.11
N VAL A 229 -4.07 -0.97 -0.60
CA VAL A 229 -5.48 -0.54 -0.57
C VAL A 229 -6.07 -0.74 0.83
N HIS A 230 -6.58 0.35 1.42
CA HIS A 230 -7.30 0.31 2.70
C HIS A 230 -8.75 -0.17 2.50
N ALA A 231 -9.47 0.40 1.53
CA ALA A 231 -10.84 0.00 1.21
C ALA A 231 -11.13 0.13 -0.30
N VAL A 232 -12.02 -0.73 -0.79
CA VAL A 232 -12.48 -0.75 -2.19
C VAL A 232 -13.93 -0.28 -2.25
N HIS A 233 -14.15 0.75 -3.06
CA HIS A 233 -15.46 1.33 -3.35
C HIS A 233 -15.86 1.02 -4.78
N VAL A 234 -17.12 0.64 -4.98
CA VAL A 234 -17.60 0.17 -6.27
C VAL A 234 -18.67 1.12 -6.80
N TRP A 235 -18.41 1.67 -7.98
CA TRP A 235 -19.37 2.51 -8.68
C TRP A 235 -19.38 2.20 -10.17
N GLU A 236 -20.57 1.98 -10.73
CA GLU A 236 -20.74 1.64 -12.14
C GLU A 236 -20.86 2.90 -13.01
N ALA A 237 -19.73 3.38 -13.50
CA ALA A 237 -19.66 4.63 -14.26
C ALA A 237 -20.34 4.52 -15.65
N PRO A 238 -21.31 5.40 -15.98
CA PRO A 238 -22.06 5.36 -17.24
C PRO A 238 -21.25 5.49 -18.53
N TRP A 239 -20.04 6.05 -18.47
CA TRP A 239 -19.16 6.23 -19.63
C TRP A 239 -18.03 5.19 -19.73
N ILE A 240 -17.99 4.22 -18.82
CA ILE A 240 -16.96 3.16 -18.78
C ILE A 240 -17.58 1.77 -19.00
N SER A 241 -18.71 1.50 -18.34
CA SER A 241 -19.36 0.19 -18.39
C SER A 241 -19.96 -0.14 -19.75
N SER A 242 -20.08 -1.43 -20.03
CA SER A 242 -20.68 -1.95 -21.25
C SER A 242 -21.42 -3.26 -20.93
N PRO A 243 -22.77 -3.29 -21.08
CA PRO A 243 -23.61 -2.16 -21.48
C PRO A 243 -23.52 -0.98 -20.50
N ALA A 244 -23.62 0.24 -21.02
CA ALA A 244 -23.54 1.45 -20.19
C ALA A 244 -24.82 1.62 -19.38
N PRO A 245 -24.77 1.81 -18.05
CA PRO A 245 -25.94 2.18 -17.28
C PRO A 245 -26.41 3.59 -17.65
N ALA A 246 -27.62 3.96 -17.23
CA ALA A 246 -28.14 5.31 -17.45
C ALA A 246 -27.30 6.34 -16.66
N ALA A 247 -26.99 7.47 -17.31
CA ALA A 247 -26.40 8.62 -16.64
C ALA A 247 -27.50 9.49 -16.04
N ASP A 248 -27.96 9.11 -14.85
CA ASP A 248 -29.07 9.75 -14.14
C ASP A 248 -28.68 10.20 -12.72
N ALA A 249 -29.63 10.85 -12.03
CA ALA A 249 -29.43 11.34 -10.68
C ALA A 249 -29.11 10.21 -9.69
N ALA A 250 -29.71 9.02 -9.86
CA ALA A 250 -29.47 7.89 -8.95
C ALA A 250 -28.01 7.39 -9.05
N SER A 251 -27.44 7.35 -10.25
CA SER A 251 -26.02 7.02 -10.46
C SER A 251 -25.10 8.04 -9.79
N VAL A 252 -25.42 9.35 -9.89
CA VAL A 252 -24.66 10.43 -9.25
C VAL A 252 -24.80 10.39 -7.72
N ASP A 253 -26.00 10.16 -7.20
CA ASP A 253 -26.28 10.06 -5.77
C ASP A 253 -25.53 8.88 -5.13
N ALA A 254 -25.44 7.75 -5.85
CA ALA A 254 -24.65 6.60 -5.41
C ALA A 254 -23.15 6.93 -5.28
N LEU A 255 -22.59 7.70 -6.24
CA LEU A 255 -21.21 8.17 -6.13
C LEU A 255 -21.06 9.18 -4.98
N HIS A 256 -21.97 10.13 -4.84
CA HIS A 256 -21.92 11.11 -3.75
C HIS A 256 -21.96 10.43 -2.37
N ALA A 257 -22.75 9.37 -2.19
CA ALA A 257 -22.77 8.60 -0.95
C ALA A 257 -21.40 7.97 -0.64
N ILE A 258 -20.75 7.39 -1.65
CA ILE A 258 -19.37 6.87 -1.52
C ILE A 258 -18.41 8.00 -1.15
N LEU A 259 -18.46 9.13 -1.85
CA LEU A 259 -17.53 10.24 -1.62
C LEU A 259 -17.71 10.87 -0.22
N ALA A 260 -18.94 10.94 0.27
CA ALA A 260 -19.24 11.40 1.63
C ALA A 260 -18.76 10.41 2.72
N GLU A 261 -18.78 9.11 2.44
CA GLU A 261 -18.21 8.09 3.34
C GLU A 261 -16.68 8.17 3.37
N VAL A 262 -16.06 8.31 2.20
CA VAL A 262 -14.60 8.40 2.08
C VAL A 262 -14.08 9.69 2.67
N ASP A 263 -14.72 10.85 2.40
CA ASP A 263 -14.24 12.17 2.85
C ASP A 263 -12.77 12.41 2.45
N ALA A 264 -12.45 12.20 1.16
CA ALA A 264 -11.09 12.33 0.64
C ALA A 264 -10.72 13.79 0.34
N ASP A 265 -9.56 14.22 0.84
CA ASP A 265 -8.97 15.53 0.50
C ASP A 265 -8.38 15.56 -0.92
N GLU A 266 -7.93 14.40 -1.40
CA GLU A 266 -7.19 14.25 -2.65
C GLU A 266 -7.71 13.07 -3.47
N ALA A 267 -7.77 13.24 -4.80
CA ALA A 267 -8.05 12.18 -5.75
C ALA A 267 -6.98 12.05 -6.84
N VAL A 268 -6.59 10.81 -7.14
CA VAL A 268 -5.63 10.45 -8.19
C VAL A 268 -6.35 9.59 -9.22
N ILE A 269 -6.66 10.17 -10.39
CA ILE A 269 -7.45 9.50 -11.45
C ILE A 269 -6.51 8.85 -12.45
N LEU A 270 -6.45 7.52 -12.44
CA LEU A 270 -5.54 6.72 -13.25
C LEU A 270 -6.19 6.32 -14.58
N THR A 271 -6.55 7.28 -15.44
CA THR A 271 -7.17 6.99 -16.75
C THR A 271 -6.18 6.38 -17.75
N SER A 272 -6.68 5.42 -18.54
CA SER A 272 -5.99 4.95 -19.75
C SER A 272 -5.94 6.06 -20.80
N PHE A 273 -5.05 5.91 -21.79
CA PHE A 273 -4.85 6.89 -22.88
C PHE A 273 -6.12 7.30 -23.67
N HIS A 274 -7.18 6.50 -23.61
CA HIS A 274 -8.40 6.68 -24.38
C HIS A 274 -9.61 7.12 -23.53
N GLN A 275 -9.37 7.49 -22.28
CA GLN A 275 -10.40 7.88 -21.32
C GLN A 275 -10.21 9.34 -20.91
N SER A 276 -11.32 10.02 -20.67
CA SER A 276 -11.30 11.35 -20.08
C SER A 276 -11.49 11.26 -18.57
N PRO A 277 -10.64 11.91 -17.76
CA PRO A 277 -10.86 12.01 -16.31
C PRO A 277 -11.94 13.06 -15.98
N LEU A 278 -12.31 13.92 -16.94
CA LEU A 278 -13.08 15.14 -16.68
C LEU A 278 -14.51 14.89 -16.18
N PRO A 279 -15.27 13.89 -16.67
CA PRO A 279 -16.60 13.60 -16.12
C PRO A 279 -16.55 13.26 -14.62
N LEU A 280 -15.58 12.44 -14.22
CA LEU A 280 -15.39 12.10 -12.81
C LEU A 280 -14.87 13.31 -12.03
N ALA A 281 -13.87 14.04 -12.56
CA ALA A 281 -13.30 15.20 -11.90
C ALA A 281 -14.36 16.26 -11.58
N LEU A 282 -15.34 16.47 -12.48
CA LEU A 282 -16.49 17.34 -12.22
C LEU A 282 -17.30 16.88 -11.01
N LEU A 283 -17.64 15.58 -10.93
CA LEU A 283 -18.40 15.03 -9.80
C LEU A 283 -17.60 15.10 -8.49
N LEU A 284 -16.29 14.83 -8.52
CA LEU A 284 -15.40 14.98 -7.37
C LEU A 284 -15.32 16.43 -6.88
N ARG A 285 -15.24 17.41 -7.80
CA ARG A 285 -15.28 18.84 -7.44
C ARG A 285 -16.59 19.25 -6.79
N LEU A 286 -17.72 18.79 -7.34
CA LEU A 286 -19.03 19.06 -6.77
C LEU A 286 -19.21 18.42 -5.39
N ALA A 287 -18.54 17.30 -5.13
CA ALA A 287 -18.48 16.65 -3.82
C ALA A 287 -17.44 17.28 -2.85
N GLY A 288 -16.69 18.30 -3.28
CA GLY A 288 -15.78 19.05 -2.40
C GLY A 288 -14.34 18.53 -2.34
N VAL A 289 -13.93 17.59 -3.21
CA VAL A 289 -12.54 17.10 -3.23
C VAL A 289 -11.58 18.23 -3.58
N GLY A 290 -10.64 18.50 -2.66
CA GLY A 290 -9.77 19.67 -2.68
C GLY A 290 -8.66 19.61 -3.73
N ARG A 291 -8.03 18.44 -3.90
CA ARG A 291 -6.94 18.24 -4.87
C ARG A 291 -7.21 17.08 -5.82
N ILE A 292 -7.16 17.30 -7.13
CA ILE A 292 -7.42 16.28 -8.15
C ILE A 292 -6.27 16.24 -9.15
N THR A 293 -5.67 15.05 -9.28
CA THR A 293 -4.61 14.76 -10.26
C THR A 293 -5.12 13.81 -11.33
N GLY A 294 -4.81 14.08 -12.60
CA GLY A 294 -5.17 13.18 -13.70
C GLY A 294 -4.51 13.56 -15.03
N ALA A 295 -4.65 12.69 -16.02
CA ALA A 295 -4.12 12.91 -17.36
C ALA A 295 -5.23 13.25 -18.37
N SER A 296 -5.12 14.38 -19.06
CA SER A 296 -6.13 14.86 -20.01
C SER A 296 -5.51 15.62 -21.19
N VAL A 297 -5.91 15.26 -22.42
CA VAL A 297 -5.60 16.03 -23.63
C VAL A 297 -6.42 17.32 -23.70
N ASP A 298 -7.62 17.33 -23.11
CA ASP A 298 -8.51 18.48 -23.07
C ASP A 298 -8.14 19.44 -21.94
N TYR A 299 -8.38 20.73 -22.15
CA TYR A 299 -8.26 21.75 -21.11
C TYR A 299 -9.22 21.45 -19.95
N ALA A 300 -8.66 21.26 -18.75
CA ALA A 300 -9.41 20.83 -17.57
C ALA A 300 -10.01 21.98 -16.75
N GLY A 301 -9.65 23.24 -17.01
CA GLY A 301 -10.04 24.36 -16.17
C GLY A 301 -9.66 24.13 -14.71
N SER A 302 -10.60 24.32 -13.79
CA SER A 302 -10.44 24.05 -12.36
C SER A 302 -10.69 22.59 -11.96
N LEU A 303 -11.00 21.69 -12.90
CA LEU A 303 -11.35 20.29 -12.58
C LEU A 303 -10.15 19.44 -12.17
N LEU A 304 -8.94 19.77 -12.66
CA LEU A 304 -7.69 19.11 -12.29
C LEU A 304 -6.70 20.16 -11.77
N ASP A 305 -6.19 19.99 -10.55
CA ASP A 305 -5.12 20.83 -10.00
C ASP A 305 -3.77 20.46 -10.60
N VAL A 306 -3.57 19.16 -10.81
CA VAL A 306 -2.40 18.61 -11.49
C VAL A 306 -2.88 17.88 -12.73
N ARG A 307 -2.57 18.48 -13.88
CA ARG A 307 -2.90 17.91 -15.19
C ARG A 307 -1.62 17.49 -15.88
N LEU A 308 -1.53 16.21 -16.21
CA LEU A 308 -0.56 15.69 -17.17
C LEU A 308 -1.18 15.68 -18.57
N LYS A 309 -0.46 16.21 -19.56
CA LYS A 309 -0.89 16.21 -20.97
C LYS A 309 -0.27 15.00 -21.70
N PRO A 310 -1.07 14.03 -22.16
CA PRO A 310 -0.58 12.98 -23.04
C PRO A 310 0.11 13.56 -24.28
N GLY A 311 1.24 12.98 -24.67
CA GLY A 311 2.09 13.45 -25.77
C GLY A 311 3.08 14.56 -25.40
N GLU A 312 2.92 15.20 -24.24
CA GLU A 312 3.84 16.26 -23.76
C GLU A 312 4.49 15.87 -22.43
N ASP A 313 3.69 15.69 -21.38
CA ASP A 313 4.15 15.33 -20.04
C ASP A 313 4.17 13.82 -19.81
N LEU A 314 3.44 13.08 -20.65
CA LEU A 314 3.37 11.62 -20.64
C LEU A 314 3.60 11.09 -22.05
N ASP A 315 4.61 10.25 -22.21
CA ASP A 315 4.79 9.50 -23.46
C ASP A 315 3.51 8.72 -23.77
N GLU A 316 3.09 8.74 -25.03
CA GLU A 316 1.94 7.98 -25.47
C GLU A 316 2.28 6.49 -25.56
N ASP A 317 3.50 6.14 -25.98
CA ASP A 317 3.93 4.76 -26.21
C ASP A 317 4.75 4.20 -25.05
N GLN A 318 4.12 4.17 -23.87
CA GLN A 318 4.66 3.55 -22.67
C GLN A 318 3.71 2.49 -22.08
N PRO A 319 4.23 1.56 -21.25
CA PRO A 319 3.39 0.63 -20.51
C PRO A 319 2.38 1.36 -19.62
N GLU A 320 1.13 0.87 -19.56
CA GLU A 320 0.09 1.45 -18.70
C GLU A 320 0.49 1.51 -17.20
N PRO A 321 1.23 0.54 -16.62
CA PRO A 321 1.75 0.68 -15.26
C PRO A 321 2.67 1.89 -15.06
N GLU A 322 3.51 2.21 -16.04
CA GLU A 322 4.40 3.38 -15.99
C GLU A 322 3.61 4.68 -16.11
N ARG A 323 2.60 4.71 -17.00
CA ARG A 323 1.66 5.83 -17.10
C ARG A 323 0.95 6.08 -15.77
N ALA A 324 0.40 5.04 -15.15
CA ALA A 324 -0.28 5.15 -13.86
C ALA A 324 0.67 5.67 -12.76
N ARG A 325 1.91 5.15 -12.74
CA ARG A 325 2.95 5.59 -11.80
C ARG A 325 3.34 7.05 -12.01
N ALA A 326 3.44 7.51 -13.26
CA ALA A 326 3.72 8.91 -13.56
C ALA A 326 2.60 9.85 -13.09
N ILE A 327 1.33 9.43 -13.18
CA ILE A 327 0.19 10.18 -12.61
C ILE A 327 0.30 10.27 -11.08
N ALA A 328 0.59 9.16 -10.39
CA ALA A 328 0.81 9.16 -8.94
C ALA A 328 2.01 10.04 -8.54
N ALA A 329 3.11 9.97 -9.30
CA ALA A 329 4.30 10.80 -9.07
C ALA A 329 4.01 12.30 -9.23
N ALA A 330 3.21 12.70 -10.22
CA ALA A 330 2.78 14.08 -10.38
C ALA A 330 1.84 14.54 -9.24
N ALA A 331 1.10 13.61 -8.63
CA ALA A 331 0.35 13.86 -7.41
C ALA A 331 1.26 14.00 -6.17
N GLY A 332 2.56 13.71 -6.28
CA GLY A 332 3.54 13.79 -5.19
C GLY A 332 3.79 12.46 -4.48
N HIS A 333 3.30 11.35 -5.04
CA HIS A 333 3.42 10.01 -4.47
C HIS A 333 4.41 9.18 -5.29
N ALA A 334 5.52 8.75 -4.66
CA ALA A 334 6.55 7.97 -5.32
C ALA A 334 6.64 6.56 -4.69
N LEU A 335 7.06 5.59 -5.51
CA LEU A 335 7.39 4.27 -4.98
C LEU A 335 8.58 4.36 -4.01
N PRO A 336 8.58 3.56 -2.92
CA PRO A 336 9.76 3.35 -2.09
C PRO A 336 10.97 2.90 -2.91
N ALA A 337 12.19 3.20 -2.43
CA ALA A 337 13.41 2.90 -3.16
C ALA A 337 13.65 1.39 -3.37
N ASP A 338 13.06 0.55 -2.51
CA ASP A 338 13.12 -0.91 -2.54
C ASP A 338 11.96 -1.57 -3.32
N ASP A 339 10.98 -0.79 -3.81
CA ASP A 339 9.91 -1.30 -4.67
C ASP A 339 10.34 -1.30 -6.15
N ASP A 340 10.35 -2.49 -6.76
CA ASP A 340 10.81 -2.70 -8.13
C ASP A 340 9.77 -2.30 -9.21
N GLY A 341 8.62 -1.77 -8.82
CA GLY A 341 7.55 -1.33 -9.70
C GLY A 341 6.83 -2.45 -10.44
N ARG A 342 7.10 -3.74 -10.15
CA ARG A 342 6.36 -4.85 -10.76
C ARG A 342 4.90 -4.86 -10.29
N LEU A 343 4.05 -5.52 -11.07
CA LEU A 343 2.70 -5.82 -10.61
C LEU A 343 2.80 -6.78 -9.41
N ALA A 344 1.91 -6.60 -8.43
CA ALA A 344 1.88 -7.46 -7.26
C ALA A 344 0.44 -7.58 -6.76
N VAL A 345 0.09 -8.76 -6.27
CA VAL A 345 -1.16 -9.04 -5.56
C VAL A 345 -0.86 -9.67 -4.20
N LEU A 346 -1.74 -9.42 -3.24
CA LEU A 346 -1.71 -10.03 -1.92
C LEU A 346 -1.67 -11.56 -2.05
N PRO A 347 -0.93 -12.25 -1.16
CA PRO A 347 -0.90 -13.71 -1.16
C PRO A 347 -2.30 -14.26 -0.86
N ALA A 348 -2.63 -15.36 -1.52
CA ALA A 348 -3.86 -16.10 -1.31
C ALA A 348 -3.54 -17.59 -1.28
N GLU A 349 -4.34 -18.34 -0.53
CA GLU A 349 -4.22 -19.79 -0.44
C GLU A 349 -5.13 -20.47 -1.47
N LEU A 350 -4.64 -21.56 -2.06
CA LEU A 350 -5.44 -22.39 -2.94
C LEU A 350 -6.27 -23.36 -2.11
N SER A 351 -7.57 -23.49 -2.40
CA SER A 351 -8.42 -24.45 -1.71
C SER A 351 -7.89 -25.89 -1.84
N SER A 352 -8.01 -26.68 -0.78
CA SER A 352 -7.54 -28.07 -0.73
C SER A 352 -8.10 -28.92 -1.88
N ASP A 353 -9.36 -28.70 -2.24
CA ASP A 353 -10.09 -29.47 -3.25
C ASP A 353 -9.65 -29.14 -4.67
N VAL A 354 -8.99 -28.00 -4.88
CA VAL A 354 -8.35 -27.65 -6.15
C VAL A 354 -6.90 -28.11 -6.12
N ALA A 355 -6.18 -27.88 -5.01
CA ALA A 355 -4.79 -28.28 -4.86
C ALA A 355 -4.58 -29.79 -5.04
N ALA A 356 -5.49 -30.62 -4.53
CA ALA A 356 -5.43 -32.08 -4.64
C ALA A 356 -5.63 -32.62 -6.07
N LEU A 357 -6.11 -31.80 -7.01
CA LEU A 357 -6.27 -32.19 -8.41
C LEU A 357 -5.07 -31.83 -9.28
N LEU A 358 -4.16 -30.99 -8.77
CA LEU A 358 -3.07 -30.48 -9.58
C LEU A 358 -2.05 -31.57 -9.90
N PRO A 359 -1.37 -31.48 -11.06
CA PRO A 359 -0.24 -32.35 -11.36
C PRO A 359 0.89 -32.18 -10.35
N ASP A 360 1.60 -33.27 -10.02
CA ASP A 360 2.76 -33.25 -9.10
C ASP A 360 3.99 -32.50 -9.66
N GLY A 361 3.98 -32.14 -10.96
CA GLY A 361 5.08 -31.50 -11.67
C GLY A 361 4.68 -30.20 -12.37
N PRO A 362 5.61 -29.56 -13.10
CA PRO A 362 5.33 -28.31 -13.81
C PRO A 362 4.24 -28.53 -14.87
N PHE A 363 3.28 -27.61 -14.91
CA PHE A 363 2.15 -27.67 -15.84
C PHE A 363 1.92 -26.30 -16.51
N ALA A 364 1.31 -26.34 -17.69
CA ALA A 364 0.84 -25.15 -18.38
C ALA A 364 -0.59 -24.81 -17.94
N LEU A 365 -0.85 -23.54 -17.67
CA LEU A 365 -2.19 -23.02 -17.40
C LEU A 365 -2.76 -22.43 -18.70
N VAL A 366 -3.95 -22.83 -19.11
CA VAL A 366 -4.66 -22.24 -20.25
C VAL A 366 -5.92 -21.54 -19.75
N HIS A 367 -6.07 -20.26 -20.10
CA HIS A 367 -7.27 -19.48 -19.79
C HIS A 367 -7.89 -18.97 -21.10
N PRO A 368 -8.88 -19.68 -21.66
CA PRO A 368 -9.44 -19.36 -22.97
C PRO A 368 -10.43 -18.18 -22.95
N GLY A 369 -10.91 -17.80 -21.76
CA GLY A 369 -11.90 -16.75 -21.56
C GLY A 369 -11.40 -15.35 -21.93
N ALA A 370 -12.30 -14.55 -22.53
CA ALA A 370 -12.07 -13.14 -22.80
C ALA A 370 -13.37 -12.34 -22.72
N ALA A 371 -13.38 -11.28 -21.90
CA ALA A 371 -14.52 -10.37 -21.79
C ALA A 371 -14.81 -9.54 -23.06
N VAL A 372 -13.92 -9.60 -24.06
CA VAL A 372 -14.02 -8.88 -25.32
C VAL A 372 -13.82 -9.86 -26.47
N GLY A 373 -14.85 -10.05 -27.30
CA GLY A 373 -14.86 -11.06 -28.37
C GLY A 373 -13.72 -10.89 -29.37
N ALA A 374 -13.35 -9.65 -29.72
CA ALA A 374 -12.22 -9.34 -30.59
C ALA A 374 -10.83 -9.73 -30.03
N ARG A 375 -10.78 -10.20 -28.78
CA ARG A 375 -9.56 -10.69 -28.11
C ARG A 375 -9.61 -12.21 -27.83
N SER A 376 -10.65 -12.89 -28.31
CA SER A 376 -10.85 -14.32 -28.09
C SER A 376 -10.13 -15.15 -29.15
N TYR A 377 -9.24 -16.05 -28.72
CA TYR A 377 -8.68 -17.07 -29.61
C TYR A 377 -9.71 -18.20 -29.82
N PRO A 378 -9.83 -18.79 -31.04
CA PRO A 378 -10.88 -19.77 -31.30
C PRO A 378 -10.83 -20.97 -30.35
N ALA A 379 -11.99 -21.36 -29.80
CA ALA A 379 -12.08 -22.42 -28.80
C ALA A 379 -11.57 -23.78 -29.30
N ASP A 380 -11.83 -24.13 -30.55
CA ASP A 380 -11.31 -25.37 -31.16
C ASP A 380 -9.78 -25.35 -31.27
N GLN A 381 -9.19 -24.20 -31.61
CA GLN A 381 -7.73 -24.08 -31.67
C GLN A 381 -7.10 -24.10 -30.27
N HIS A 382 -7.78 -23.53 -29.27
CA HIS A 382 -7.40 -23.70 -27.86
C HIS A 382 -7.37 -25.18 -27.47
N ARG A 383 -8.42 -25.94 -27.80
CA ARG A 383 -8.52 -27.38 -27.53
C ARG A 383 -7.41 -28.17 -28.23
N ASP A 384 -7.13 -27.85 -29.49
CA ASP A 384 -6.06 -28.51 -30.25
C ASP A 384 -4.67 -28.19 -29.64
N ALA A 385 -4.46 -26.98 -29.12
CA ALA A 385 -3.23 -26.63 -28.41
C ALA A 385 -3.09 -27.38 -27.08
N VAL A 386 -4.18 -27.53 -26.32
CA VAL A 386 -4.22 -28.35 -25.09
C VAL A 386 -3.86 -29.80 -25.39
N ALA A 387 -4.46 -30.38 -26.43
CA ALA A 387 -4.18 -31.76 -26.86
C ALA A 387 -2.71 -31.93 -27.27
N LEU A 388 -2.17 -31.01 -28.08
CA LEU A 388 -0.79 -31.06 -28.53
C LEU A 388 0.21 -30.92 -27.36
N LEU A 389 -0.05 -30.03 -26.39
CA LEU A 389 0.77 -29.91 -25.19
C LEU A 389 0.80 -31.21 -24.38
N ALA A 390 -0.36 -31.85 -24.22
CA ALA A 390 -0.45 -33.15 -23.54
C ALA A 390 0.31 -34.26 -24.29
N GLU A 391 0.23 -34.28 -25.63
CA GLU A 391 1.01 -35.20 -26.48
C GLU A 391 2.53 -34.98 -26.33
N ARG A 392 2.96 -33.74 -26.10
CA ARG A 392 4.35 -33.39 -25.79
C ARG A 392 4.74 -33.65 -24.33
N GLY A 393 3.85 -34.23 -23.53
CA GLY A 393 4.11 -34.60 -22.14
C GLY A 393 4.04 -33.44 -21.14
N ILE A 394 3.41 -32.32 -21.52
CA ILE A 394 3.19 -31.16 -20.64
C ILE A 394 1.77 -31.25 -20.08
N PRO A 395 1.59 -31.47 -18.77
CA PRO A 395 0.27 -31.42 -18.15
C PRO A 395 -0.37 -30.04 -18.36
N VAL A 396 -1.66 -30.02 -18.67
CA VAL A 396 -2.40 -28.77 -18.90
C VAL A 396 -3.57 -28.64 -17.94
N VAL A 397 -3.69 -27.47 -17.33
CA VAL A 397 -4.81 -27.09 -16.49
C VAL A 397 -5.57 -25.96 -17.20
N VAL A 398 -6.88 -26.11 -17.37
CA VAL A 398 -7.74 -25.12 -18.02
C VAL A 398 -8.58 -24.40 -16.96
N THR A 399 -8.61 -23.07 -17.03
CA THR A 399 -9.34 -22.22 -16.07
C THR A 399 -10.26 -21.24 -16.78
N GLY A 400 -11.27 -20.77 -16.07
CA GLY A 400 -12.25 -19.80 -16.57
C GLY A 400 -13.15 -19.34 -15.44
N GLY A 401 -13.90 -18.26 -15.69
CA GLY A 401 -14.93 -17.78 -14.78
C GLY A 401 -16.09 -18.77 -14.61
N PRO A 402 -17.00 -18.53 -13.65
CA PRO A 402 -18.17 -19.38 -13.42
C PRO A 402 -19.10 -19.46 -14.63
N ASP A 403 -19.16 -18.40 -15.45
CA ASP A 403 -19.99 -18.34 -16.66
C ASP A 403 -19.29 -18.93 -17.90
N GLU A 404 -18.05 -19.41 -17.76
CA GLU A 404 -17.21 -19.93 -18.85
C GLU A 404 -17.03 -21.46 -18.77
N ARG A 405 -17.78 -22.16 -17.92
CA ARG A 405 -17.62 -23.60 -17.68
C ARG A 405 -17.76 -24.46 -18.93
N ASP A 406 -18.70 -24.12 -19.81
CA ASP A 406 -18.88 -24.86 -21.07
C ASP A 406 -17.68 -24.65 -22.01
N LEU A 407 -17.12 -23.44 -22.03
CA LEU A 407 -15.92 -23.12 -22.80
C LEU A 407 -14.70 -23.86 -22.26
N THR A 408 -14.49 -23.87 -20.93
CA THR A 408 -13.34 -24.54 -20.34
C THR A 408 -13.43 -26.05 -20.48
N ALA A 409 -14.61 -26.65 -20.31
CA ALA A 409 -14.83 -28.07 -20.54
C ALA A 409 -14.53 -28.46 -22.00
N HIS A 410 -14.97 -27.65 -22.97
CA HIS A 410 -14.66 -27.87 -24.38
C HIS A 410 -13.16 -27.80 -24.66
N VAL A 411 -12.50 -26.75 -24.15
CA VAL A 411 -11.06 -26.53 -24.34
C VAL A 411 -10.20 -27.59 -23.65
N ALA A 412 -10.56 -28.01 -22.44
CA ALA A 412 -9.88 -29.09 -21.73
C ALA A 412 -10.00 -30.42 -22.46
N GLY A 413 -11.17 -30.71 -23.02
CA GLY A 413 -11.45 -31.98 -23.68
C GLY A 413 -11.11 -33.16 -22.78
N SER A 414 -10.47 -34.19 -23.34
CA SER A 414 -9.96 -35.35 -22.57
C SER A 414 -8.48 -35.22 -22.18
N ALA A 415 -7.81 -34.14 -22.58
CA ALA A 415 -6.36 -33.99 -22.48
C ALA A 415 -5.92 -33.05 -21.35
N GLY A 416 -6.75 -32.07 -20.99
CA GLY A 416 -6.50 -31.13 -19.90
C GLY A 416 -7.36 -31.39 -18.68
N LEU A 417 -6.92 -30.87 -17.53
CA LEU A 417 -7.71 -30.78 -16.30
C LEU A 417 -8.58 -29.53 -16.33
N ASP A 418 -9.91 -29.67 -16.36
CA ASP A 418 -10.84 -28.55 -16.29
C ASP A 418 -11.07 -28.08 -14.83
N LEU A 419 -10.76 -26.81 -14.57
CA LEU A 419 -11.05 -26.11 -13.32
C LEU A 419 -11.95 -24.87 -13.54
N GLY A 420 -12.70 -24.83 -14.64
CA GLY A 420 -13.66 -23.76 -14.95
C GLY A 420 -14.61 -23.45 -13.80
N GLY A 421 -14.63 -22.19 -13.37
CA GLY A 421 -15.49 -21.73 -12.30
C GLY A 421 -15.20 -22.36 -10.93
N ARG A 422 -14.03 -22.97 -10.73
CA ARG A 422 -13.57 -23.54 -9.44
C ARG A 422 -12.67 -22.60 -8.64
N THR A 423 -12.26 -21.48 -9.22
CA THR A 423 -11.43 -20.46 -8.56
C THR A 423 -12.08 -19.10 -8.68
N ASP A 424 -12.02 -18.31 -7.62
CA ASP A 424 -12.17 -16.86 -7.72
C ASP A 424 -10.85 -16.21 -8.18
N LEU A 425 -10.78 -14.88 -8.25
CA LEU A 425 -9.57 -14.19 -8.72
C LEU A 425 -8.36 -14.44 -7.80
N ALA A 426 -8.59 -14.51 -6.48
CA ALA A 426 -7.55 -14.78 -5.49
C ALA A 426 -6.99 -16.20 -5.66
N GLY A 427 -7.87 -17.19 -5.75
CA GLY A 427 -7.53 -18.59 -5.99
C GLY A 427 -6.88 -18.82 -7.35
N LEU A 428 -7.28 -18.07 -8.39
CA LEU A 428 -6.60 -18.11 -9.69
C LEU A 428 -5.15 -17.61 -9.57
N GLY A 429 -4.91 -16.53 -8.80
CA GLY A 429 -3.56 -16.04 -8.51
C GLY A 429 -2.73 -17.06 -7.73
N ALA A 430 -3.34 -17.74 -6.74
CA ALA A 430 -2.69 -18.82 -5.99
C ALA A 430 -2.34 -20.02 -6.88
N LEU A 431 -3.24 -20.40 -7.80
CA LEU A 431 -3.01 -21.44 -8.80
C LEU A 431 -1.89 -21.06 -9.79
N MET A 432 -1.87 -19.82 -10.26
CA MET A 432 -0.82 -19.32 -11.16
C MET A 432 0.58 -19.40 -10.55
N ARG A 433 0.73 -19.24 -9.23
CA ARG A 433 2.02 -19.43 -8.53
C ARG A 433 2.52 -20.89 -8.55
N ARG A 434 1.67 -21.85 -8.91
CA ARG A 434 2.02 -23.28 -9.06
C ARG A 434 2.26 -23.69 -10.51
N ALA A 435 1.83 -22.86 -11.47
CA ALA A 435 2.00 -23.11 -12.89
C ALA A 435 3.41 -22.73 -13.38
N ALA A 436 3.83 -23.30 -14.50
CA ALA A 436 5.10 -22.95 -15.15
C ALA A 436 4.95 -21.85 -16.21
N VAL A 437 3.79 -21.75 -16.84
CA VAL A 437 3.47 -20.73 -17.85
C VAL A 437 1.95 -20.57 -17.99
N LEU A 438 1.48 -19.37 -18.32
CA LEU A 438 0.10 -19.09 -18.72
C LEU A 438 0.00 -18.95 -20.26
N VAL A 439 -1.03 -19.54 -20.86
CA VAL A 439 -1.53 -19.21 -22.19
C VAL A 439 -2.86 -18.48 -22.03
N SER A 440 -2.93 -17.23 -22.49
CA SER A 440 -4.14 -16.40 -22.38
C SER A 440 -4.20 -15.34 -23.46
N GLY A 441 -5.41 -14.87 -23.77
CA GLY A 441 -5.61 -13.63 -24.52
C GLY A 441 -5.08 -12.39 -23.79
N ASN A 442 -5.07 -11.23 -24.45
CA ASN A 442 -4.75 -9.93 -23.82
C ASN A 442 -5.91 -9.42 -22.92
N THR A 443 -6.06 -10.08 -21.78
CA THR A 443 -7.16 -9.96 -20.80
C THR A 443 -6.65 -9.93 -19.35
N GLY A 444 -7.55 -9.77 -18.38
CA GLY A 444 -7.23 -9.70 -16.94
C GLY A 444 -6.32 -10.82 -16.41
N PRO A 445 -6.55 -12.11 -16.72
CA PRO A 445 -5.68 -13.23 -16.34
C PRO A 445 -4.21 -13.04 -16.73
N ALA A 446 -3.91 -12.44 -17.89
CA ALA A 446 -2.53 -12.18 -18.32
C ALA A 446 -1.82 -11.16 -17.39
N HIS A 447 -2.55 -10.16 -16.90
CA HIS A 447 -2.03 -9.21 -15.93
C HIS A 447 -1.93 -9.79 -14.51
N LEU A 448 -2.83 -10.71 -14.14
CA LEU A 448 -2.73 -11.44 -12.87
C LEU A 448 -1.50 -12.35 -12.86
N ALA A 449 -1.22 -13.03 -13.97
CA ALA A 449 0.00 -13.82 -14.14
C ALA A 449 1.26 -12.95 -13.98
N ALA A 450 1.29 -11.77 -14.61
CA ALA A 450 2.36 -10.81 -14.41
C ALA A 450 2.51 -10.39 -12.93
N ALA A 451 1.39 -10.19 -12.22
CA ALA A 451 1.38 -9.81 -10.80
C ALA A 451 1.87 -10.91 -9.84
N VAL A 452 1.94 -12.16 -10.29
CA VAL A 452 2.52 -13.27 -9.54
C VAL A 452 3.85 -13.77 -10.12
N GLY A 453 4.37 -13.10 -11.15
CA GLY A 453 5.65 -13.43 -11.79
C GLY A 453 5.61 -14.61 -12.77
N LEU A 454 4.43 -15.06 -13.19
CA LEU A 454 4.27 -16.20 -14.10
C LEU A 454 4.54 -15.78 -15.56
N PRO A 455 5.42 -16.48 -16.31
CA PRO A 455 5.60 -16.26 -17.74
C PRO A 455 4.30 -16.41 -18.55
N VAL A 456 4.15 -15.63 -19.62
CA VAL A 456 2.90 -15.59 -20.39
C VAL A 456 3.15 -15.79 -21.89
N VAL A 457 2.51 -16.80 -22.47
CA VAL A 457 2.21 -16.83 -23.91
C VAL A 457 0.93 -16.01 -24.12
N SER A 458 1.10 -14.81 -24.67
CA SER A 458 0.02 -13.86 -24.86
C SER A 458 -0.53 -13.95 -26.29
N LEU A 459 -1.73 -14.50 -26.43
CA LEU A 459 -2.52 -14.48 -27.66
C LEU A 459 -3.09 -13.07 -27.86
N PHE A 460 -2.39 -12.23 -28.59
CA PHE A 460 -2.57 -10.79 -28.51
C PHE A 460 -3.30 -10.24 -29.75
N SER A 461 -4.51 -9.73 -29.53
CA SER A 461 -5.25 -9.00 -30.56
C SER A 461 -4.78 -7.55 -30.68
N PRO A 462 -4.52 -7.03 -31.89
CA PRO A 462 -3.95 -5.69 -32.09
C PRO A 462 -4.97 -4.56 -31.93
N VAL A 463 -6.21 -4.83 -31.49
CA VAL A 463 -7.22 -3.78 -31.21
C VAL A 463 -6.72 -2.76 -30.18
N VAL A 464 -5.69 -3.10 -29.41
CA VAL A 464 -4.90 -2.22 -28.54
C VAL A 464 -3.40 -2.43 -28.80
N PRO A 465 -2.52 -1.46 -28.50
CA PRO A 465 -1.08 -1.61 -28.76
C PRO A 465 -0.38 -2.49 -27.71
N PRO A 466 0.45 -3.47 -28.12
CA PRO A 466 1.23 -4.31 -27.19
C PRO A 466 2.14 -3.52 -26.23
N ILE A 467 2.77 -2.44 -26.71
CA ILE A 467 3.69 -1.63 -25.90
C ILE A 467 3.03 -1.09 -24.61
N ARG A 468 1.70 -0.90 -24.63
CA ARG A 468 0.93 -0.38 -23.50
C ARG A 468 0.33 -1.49 -22.63
N TRP A 469 -0.05 -2.62 -23.23
CA TRP A 469 -0.91 -3.64 -22.61
C TRP A 469 -0.33 -5.05 -22.51
N ALA A 470 0.89 -5.31 -22.97
CA ALA A 470 1.53 -6.61 -22.77
C ALA A 470 1.76 -6.88 -21.26
N PRO A 471 1.81 -8.15 -20.83
CA PRO A 471 2.13 -8.50 -19.45
C PRO A 471 3.45 -7.84 -19.01
N TYR A 472 3.40 -7.12 -17.90
CA TYR A 472 4.44 -6.15 -17.55
C TYR A 472 5.55 -6.78 -16.71
N ARG A 473 6.81 -6.61 -17.15
CA ARG A 473 8.04 -7.06 -16.46
C ARG A 473 8.07 -8.56 -16.10
N VAL A 474 7.46 -9.39 -16.93
CA VAL A 474 7.60 -10.86 -16.90
C VAL A 474 8.02 -11.38 -18.28
N PRO A 475 8.56 -12.61 -18.39
CA PRO A 475 8.82 -13.21 -19.69
C PRO A 475 7.53 -13.38 -20.50
N VAL A 476 7.51 -12.85 -21.72
CA VAL A 476 6.35 -12.90 -22.61
C VAL A 476 6.75 -13.37 -24.00
N ILE A 477 5.97 -14.29 -24.57
CA ILE A 477 5.94 -14.53 -26.01
C ILE A 477 4.60 -14.06 -26.52
N LEU A 478 4.62 -13.08 -27.42
CA LEU A 478 3.42 -12.51 -28.04
C LEU A 478 3.14 -13.27 -29.35
N LEU A 479 1.92 -13.80 -29.48
CA LEU A 479 1.45 -14.49 -30.69
C LEU A 479 0.24 -13.76 -31.28
N GLY A 480 0.17 -13.70 -32.60
CA GLY A 480 -0.90 -13.06 -33.37
C GLY A 480 -0.40 -11.96 -34.29
N ASP A 481 -1.14 -11.70 -35.37
CA ASP A 481 -0.81 -10.67 -36.34
C ASP A 481 -1.03 -9.26 -35.76
N GLN A 482 0.07 -8.53 -35.50
CA GLN A 482 0.03 -7.19 -34.94
C GLN A 482 -0.21 -6.08 -35.98
N ASP A 483 -0.32 -6.45 -37.26
CA ASP A 483 -0.59 -5.56 -38.38
C ASP A 483 -1.95 -5.83 -39.05
N ALA A 484 -2.78 -6.67 -38.43
CA ALA A 484 -4.13 -6.93 -38.92
C ALA A 484 -4.96 -5.64 -39.03
N ALA A 485 -5.90 -5.61 -39.98
CA ALA A 485 -6.66 -4.40 -40.35
C ALA A 485 -7.46 -3.75 -39.20
N CYS A 486 -7.77 -4.48 -38.12
CA CYS A 486 -8.43 -3.94 -36.93
C CYS A 486 -7.48 -3.28 -35.92
N LYS A 487 -6.19 -3.19 -36.23
CA LYS A 487 -5.16 -2.60 -35.37
C LYS A 487 -5.58 -1.23 -34.82
N LEU A 488 -5.43 -1.05 -33.51
CA LEU A 488 -5.79 0.15 -32.74
C LEU A 488 -7.27 0.59 -32.83
N SER A 489 -8.16 -0.22 -33.41
CA SER A 489 -9.58 0.11 -33.54
C SER A 489 -10.34 0.11 -32.21
N ARG A 490 -9.80 -0.58 -31.19
CA ARG A 490 -10.50 -0.90 -29.93
C ARG A 490 -11.85 -1.61 -30.11
N ALA A 491 -12.05 -2.27 -31.25
CA ALA A 491 -13.25 -3.03 -31.52
C ALA A 491 -13.51 -4.09 -30.43
N ARG A 492 -14.76 -4.20 -29.99
CA ARG A 492 -15.16 -5.20 -28.99
C ARG A 492 -15.52 -6.54 -29.63
N ASP A 493 -16.14 -6.47 -30.79
CA ASP A 493 -16.42 -7.59 -31.68
C ASP A 493 -15.47 -7.50 -32.86
N CYS A 494 -14.96 -8.64 -33.34
CA CYS A 494 -13.99 -8.63 -34.43
C CYS A 494 -14.65 -8.11 -35.72
N PRO A 495 -14.18 -7.00 -36.30
CA PRO A 495 -14.79 -6.45 -37.51
C PRO A 495 -14.29 -7.15 -38.78
N ILE A 496 -13.30 -8.06 -38.66
CA ILE A 496 -12.65 -8.71 -39.79
C ILE A 496 -13.13 -10.17 -39.89
N PRO A 497 -13.70 -10.59 -41.03
CA PRO A 497 -14.16 -11.96 -41.22
C PRO A 497 -13.08 -13.00 -40.90
N GLY A 498 -13.44 -14.03 -40.13
CA GLY A 498 -12.54 -15.13 -39.77
C GLY A 498 -11.53 -14.83 -38.66
N HIS A 499 -11.55 -13.63 -38.06
CA HIS A 499 -10.68 -13.26 -36.95
C HIS A 499 -9.18 -13.54 -37.21
N PRO A 500 -8.63 -13.10 -38.36
CA PRO A 500 -7.36 -13.62 -38.88
C PRO A 500 -6.15 -13.36 -37.98
N CYS A 501 -6.18 -12.33 -37.13
CA CYS A 501 -5.06 -12.02 -36.24
C CYS A 501 -4.80 -13.12 -35.19
N LEU A 502 -5.86 -13.74 -34.68
CA LEU A 502 -5.77 -14.80 -33.68
C LEU A 502 -6.03 -16.16 -34.29
N ALA A 503 -7.02 -16.32 -35.17
CA ALA A 503 -7.30 -17.58 -35.83
C ALA A 503 -6.19 -18.07 -36.76
N GLY A 504 -5.26 -17.17 -37.16
CA GLY A 504 -4.06 -17.53 -37.90
C GLY A 504 -2.94 -18.13 -37.04
N VAL A 505 -3.01 -18.02 -35.72
CA VAL A 505 -2.03 -18.62 -34.80
C VAL A 505 -2.33 -20.11 -34.68
N SER A 506 -1.39 -20.95 -35.09
CA SER A 506 -1.57 -22.40 -35.03
C SER A 506 -1.38 -22.95 -33.61
N PRO A 507 -2.04 -24.08 -33.26
CA PRO A 507 -1.77 -24.80 -32.01
C PRO A 507 -0.30 -25.16 -31.79
N ALA A 508 0.45 -25.43 -32.86
CA ALA A 508 1.88 -25.71 -32.80
C ALA A 508 2.70 -24.50 -32.36
N GLU A 509 2.38 -23.30 -32.84
CA GLU A 509 3.04 -22.07 -32.39
C GLU A 509 2.82 -21.80 -30.90
N VAL A 510 1.61 -22.10 -30.40
CA VAL A 510 1.29 -22.02 -28.96
C VAL A 510 2.12 -23.02 -28.16
N ALA A 511 2.18 -24.28 -28.59
CA ALA A 511 2.94 -25.32 -27.92
C ALA A 511 4.45 -25.02 -27.91
N ASP A 512 5.01 -24.58 -29.03
CA ASP A 512 6.41 -24.17 -29.14
C ASP A 512 6.73 -22.97 -28.23
N ALA A 513 5.81 -22.01 -28.11
CA ALA A 513 5.97 -20.87 -27.21
C ALA A 513 5.96 -21.29 -25.73
N VAL A 514 5.06 -22.20 -25.35
CA VAL A 514 5.00 -22.79 -24.00
C VAL A 514 6.32 -23.47 -23.66
N GLU A 515 6.84 -24.34 -24.53
CA GLU A 515 8.11 -25.04 -24.32
C GLU A 515 9.28 -24.08 -24.15
N ARG A 516 9.36 -23.04 -24.99
CA ARG A 516 10.42 -22.01 -24.89
C ARG A 516 10.38 -21.28 -23.54
N LEU A 517 9.21 -20.90 -23.05
CA LEU A 517 9.09 -20.23 -21.76
C LEU A 517 9.41 -21.18 -20.59
N MET A 518 8.89 -22.42 -20.63
CA MET A 518 9.19 -23.43 -19.61
C MET A 518 10.67 -23.81 -19.56
N ALA A 519 11.36 -23.83 -20.70
CA ALA A 519 12.81 -24.08 -20.75
C ALA A 519 13.61 -22.96 -20.07
N THR A 520 13.26 -21.70 -20.34
CA THR A 520 13.93 -20.53 -19.77
C THR A 520 13.81 -20.51 -18.23
N SER A 521 12.62 -20.78 -17.68
CA SER A 521 12.37 -20.79 -16.24
C SER A 521 13.13 -21.88 -15.46
N ARG A 522 13.56 -22.97 -16.13
CA ARG A 522 14.38 -24.02 -15.50
C ARG A 522 15.86 -23.62 -15.35
N THR A 523 16.32 -22.60 -16.06
CA THR A 523 17.72 -22.15 -16.06
C THR A 523 18.02 -21.08 -14.99
N GLU A 524 16.99 -20.46 -14.42
CA GLU A 524 17.12 -19.36 -13.43
C GLU A 524 16.98 -19.82 -11.97
N VAL A 525 16.84 -21.13 -11.70
CA VAL A 525 16.85 -21.67 -10.33
C VAL A 525 18.26 -22.20 -10.04
N PRO A 526 19.09 -21.52 -9.22
CA PRO A 526 20.29 -22.16 -8.68
C PRO A 526 19.85 -23.31 -7.77
N ALA A 527 20.52 -24.46 -7.92
CA ALA A 527 20.31 -25.65 -7.10
C ALA A 527 20.53 -25.40 -5.60
#